data_AF-A0A150NBF5-F1
#
_entry.id   AF-A0A150NBF5-F1
#
_cell.length_a   1.000
_cell.length_b   1.000
_cell.length_c   1.000
_cell.angle_alpha   90.00
_cell.angle_beta   90.00
_cell.angle_gamma   90.00
#
_symmetry.space_group_name_H-M   'P 1'
#
loop_
_entity.id
_entity.type
_entity.pdbx_description
1 polymer ?
#
loop_
_entity_poly.entity_id
_entity_poly.type
_entity_poly.pdbx_seq_one_letter_code
_entity_poly.pdbx_strand_id
1 'polypeptide(L)'
;MVDYRDHDVLCSLIHQTINENRAFDLVVAWVHSDGKQAFPAIIRENSRHPGPWRLFHVPGSRAHPAEAKRELRLSSACLYRQIQLGFVIEEHSTRWLTHQEISSGVIDAIRRDAPFHLVGTLASEKKRPH
;
A
#
# COMPACT_ATOMS: atom_id res chain seq x y z
N MET A 1 -15.21 10.98 1.28
CA MET A 1 -13.87 10.80 0.69
C MET A 1 -12.99 11.86 1.31
N VAL A 2 -11.87 11.45 1.92
CA VAL A 2 -10.99 12.34 2.69
C VAL A 2 -9.67 12.43 1.95
N ASP A 3 -9.13 13.65 1.83
CA ASP A 3 -7.77 13.82 1.30
C ASP A 3 -6.77 13.33 2.35
N TYR A 4 -5.99 12.31 2.02
CA TYR A 4 -4.96 11.75 2.90
C TYR A 4 -3.80 12.72 3.16
N ARG A 5 -3.72 13.84 2.41
CA ARG A 5 -2.76 14.91 2.64
C ARG A 5 -3.10 15.77 3.85
N ASP A 6 -4.37 15.82 4.25
CA ASP A 6 -4.81 16.49 5.49
C ASP A 6 -4.63 15.55 6.68
N HIS A 7 -3.46 15.64 7.31
CA HIS A 7 -3.02 14.73 8.37
C HIS A 7 -3.95 14.76 9.59
N ASP A 8 -4.42 15.93 9.99
CA ASP A 8 -5.20 16.10 11.21
C ASP A 8 -6.63 15.58 11.01
N VAL A 9 -7.22 15.84 9.85
CA VAL A 9 -8.52 15.29 9.46
C VAL A 9 -8.44 13.77 9.31
N LEU A 10 -7.37 13.25 8.68
CA LEU A 10 -7.16 11.81 8.52
C LEU A 10 -7.02 11.11 9.89
N CYS A 11 -6.20 11.65 10.80
CA CYS A 11 -6.05 11.10 12.15
C CYS A 11 -7.38 11.07 12.90
N SER A 12 -8.11 12.20 12.86
CA SER A 12 -9.37 12.34 13.59
C SER A 12 -10.41 11.33 13.11
N LEU A 13 -10.51 11.13 11.80
CA LEU A 13 -11.46 10.19 11.21
C LEU A 13 -11.07 8.73 11.41
N ILE A 14 -9.78 8.39 11.35
CA ILE A 14 -9.30 7.04 11.72
C ILE A 14 -9.68 6.75 13.16
N HIS A 15 -9.37 7.67 14.07
CA HIS A 15 -9.68 7.53 15.49
C HIS A 15 -11.19 7.41 15.75
N GLN A 16 -12.00 8.27 15.11
CA GLN A 16 -13.46 8.20 15.20
C GLN A 16 -13.99 6.86 14.68
N THR A 17 -13.52 6.41 13.50
CA THR A 17 -13.96 5.14 12.90
C THR A 17 -13.62 3.95 13.79
N ILE A 18 -12.41 3.93 14.37
CA ILE A 18 -11.98 2.87 15.29
C ILE A 18 -12.80 2.89 16.58
N ASN A 19 -13.17 4.07 17.11
CA ASN A 19 -13.97 4.18 18.33
C ASN A 19 -15.45 3.81 18.11
N GLU A 20 -16.01 4.17 16.96
CA GLU A 20 -17.37 3.81 16.58
C GLU A 20 -17.49 2.33 16.18
N ASN A 21 -16.38 1.71 15.78
CA ASN A 21 -16.31 0.32 15.34
C ASN A 21 -15.23 -0.45 16.13
N ARG A 22 -14.54 -1.37 15.44
CA ARG A 22 -13.34 -2.06 15.92
C ARG A 22 -12.14 -1.59 15.12
N ALA A 23 -10.95 -1.85 15.67
CA ALA A 23 -9.70 -1.69 14.92
C ALA A 23 -9.73 -2.47 13.59
N PHE A 24 -9.02 -1.96 12.61
CA PHE A 24 -8.95 -2.54 11.28
C PHE A 24 -8.10 -3.81 11.29
N ASP A 25 -8.67 -4.93 10.83
CA ASP A 25 -7.92 -6.17 10.62
C ASP A 25 -7.04 -6.09 9.34
N LEU A 26 -7.43 -5.24 8.39
CA LEU A 26 -6.79 -5.06 7.10
C LEU A 26 -6.92 -3.60 6.60
N VAL A 27 -5.80 -3.02 6.17
CA VAL A 27 -5.75 -1.69 5.52
C VAL A 27 -5.06 -1.84 4.17
N VAL A 28 -5.68 -1.29 3.10
CA VAL A 28 -5.05 -1.14 1.78
C VAL A 28 -4.77 0.34 1.54
N ALA A 29 -3.51 0.67 1.29
CA ALA A 29 -3.06 2.03 1.13
C ALA A 29 -2.29 2.19 -0.19
N TRP A 30 -2.93 2.81 -1.17
CA TRP A 30 -2.25 3.26 -2.39
C TRP A 30 -1.81 4.70 -2.21
N VAL A 31 -0.54 4.85 -1.83
CA VAL A 31 0.00 6.13 -1.37
C VAL A 31 1.26 6.44 -2.17
N HIS A 32 1.23 7.59 -2.85
CA HIS A 32 2.39 8.14 -3.54
C HIS A 32 3.38 8.73 -2.54
N SER A 33 4.58 9.10 -3.02
CA SER A 33 5.67 9.54 -2.13
C SER A 33 5.37 10.77 -1.28
N ASP A 34 4.41 11.58 -1.72
CA ASP A 34 3.88 12.78 -1.05
C ASP A 34 2.84 12.48 0.04
N GLY A 35 2.24 11.28 0.06
CA GLY A 35 1.25 10.88 1.05
C GLY A 35 1.79 10.05 2.22
N LYS A 36 3.11 9.81 2.28
CA LYS A 36 3.73 8.90 3.25
C LYS A 36 3.49 9.30 4.72
N GLN A 37 3.21 10.58 4.96
CA GLN A 37 2.86 11.13 6.29
C GLN A 37 1.57 10.53 6.89
N ALA A 38 0.73 9.88 6.08
CA ALA A 38 -0.46 9.18 6.54
C ALA A 38 -0.14 7.88 7.32
N PHE A 39 0.95 7.19 6.98
CA PHE A 39 1.25 5.87 7.55
C PHE A 39 1.54 5.88 9.06
N PRO A 40 2.34 6.82 9.61
CA PRO A 40 2.57 6.87 11.05
C PRO A 40 1.28 6.98 11.86
N ALA A 41 0.30 7.75 11.38
CA ALA A 41 -1.00 7.89 12.01
C ALA A 41 -1.79 6.57 11.99
N ILE A 42 -1.96 5.97 10.81
CA ILE A 42 -2.66 4.69 10.64
C ILE A 42 -2.02 3.61 11.52
N ILE A 43 -0.69 3.49 11.47
CA ILE A 43 0.03 2.46 12.21
C ILE A 43 -0.13 2.70 13.72
N ARG A 44 0.06 3.94 14.18
CA ARG A 44 -0.04 4.27 15.60
C ARG A 44 -1.44 4.01 16.13
N GLU A 45 -2.47 4.56 15.50
CA GLU A 45 -3.85 4.45 16.00
C GLU A 45 -4.34 3.00 15.95
N ASN A 46 -4.12 2.29 14.84
CA ASN A 46 -4.59 0.90 14.72
C ASN A 46 -3.83 -0.07 15.62
N SER A 47 -2.54 0.19 15.91
CA SER A 47 -1.73 -0.67 16.79
C SER A 47 -1.95 -0.42 18.28
N ARG A 48 -2.82 0.53 18.68
CA ARG A 48 -3.26 0.66 20.08
C ARG A 48 -4.15 -0.50 20.52
N HIS A 49 -4.73 -1.22 19.57
CA HIS A 49 -5.63 -2.33 19.83
C HIS A 49 -4.87 -3.66 19.76
N PRO A 50 -5.23 -4.63 20.62
CA PRO A 50 -4.57 -5.92 20.65
C PRO A 50 -4.87 -6.75 19.41
N GLY A 51 -3.85 -7.44 18.91
CA GLY A 51 -3.96 -8.39 17.80
C GLY A 51 -3.17 -7.97 16.56
N PRO A 52 -2.78 -8.94 15.73
CA PRO A 52 -2.10 -8.64 14.47
C PRO A 52 -3.08 -8.06 13.46
N TRP A 53 -2.62 -7.08 12.68
CA TRP A 53 -3.36 -6.50 11.57
C TRP A 53 -2.46 -6.37 10.33
N ARG A 54 -3.06 -6.28 9.15
CA ARG A 54 -2.30 -6.27 7.89
C ARG A 54 -2.35 -4.91 7.22
N LEU A 55 -1.18 -4.43 6.79
CA LEU A 55 -1.04 -3.22 5.98
C LEU A 55 -0.56 -3.60 4.58
N PHE A 56 -1.45 -3.51 3.60
CA PHE A 56 -1.13 -3.67 2.18
C PHE A 56 -0.80 -2.31 1.59
N HIS A 57 0.50 -2.06 1.40
CA HIS A 57 1.00 -0.83 0.81
C HIS A 57 1.25 -1.02 -0.69
N VAL A 58 0.56 -0.21 -1.50
CA VAL A 58 0.78 -0.09 -2.95
C VAL A 58 1.56 1.21 -3.18
N PRO A 59 2.90 1.18 -3.19
CA PRO A 59 3.68 2.38 -3.48
C PRO A 59 3.55 2.78 -4.95
N GLY A 60 3.82 4.06 -5.25
CA GLY A 60 3.90 4.52 -6.65
C GLY A 60 4.90 3.70 -7.47
N SER A 61 4.65 3.55 -8.78
CA SER A 61 5.44 2.71 -9.71
C SER A 61 6.95 3.04 -9.76
N ARG A 62 7.33 4.24 -9.32
CA ARG A 62 8.72 4.72 -9.23
C ARG A 62 9.42 4.43 -7.90
N ALA A 63 8.68 4.02 -6.87
CA ALA A 63 9.26 3.80 -5.55
C ALA A 63 10.16 2.55 -5.56
N HIS A 64 11.32 2.65 -4.93
CA HIS A 64 12.17 1.49 -4.71
C HIS A 64 11.57 0.63 -3.58
N PRO A 65 11.39 -0.70 -3.79
CA PRO A 65 10.80 -1.57 -2.78
C PRO A 65 11.45 -1.54 -1.39
N ALA A 66 12.79 -1.55 -1.32
CA ALA A 66 13.50 -1.55 -0.06
C ALA A 66 13.30 -0.24 0.73
N GLU A 67 13.13 0.88 0.04
CA GLU A 67 12.98 2.19 0.66
C GLU A 67 11.57 2.42 1.20
N ALA A 68 10.56 1.93 0.48
CA ALA A 68 9.16 2.04 0.87
C ALA A 68 8.88 1.44 2.26
N LYS A 69 9.54 0.33 2.61
CA LYS A 69 9.42 -0.27 3.95
C LYS A 69 10.26 0.46 5.00
N ARG A 70 11.49 0.87 4.66
CA ARG A 70 12.46 1.46 5.61
C ARG A 70 11.93 2.74 6.26
N GLU A 71 11.15 3.52 5.53
CA GLU A 71 10.57 4.76 6.04
C GLU A 71 9.38 4.54 6.99
N LEU A 72 8.83 3.32 7.04
CA LEU A 72 7.71 2.98 7.91
C LEU A 72 8.22 2.51 9.26
N ARG A 73 7.84 3.24 10.32
CA ARG A 73 8.01 2.79 11.71
C ARG A 73 6.91 1.79 12.05
N LEU A 74 7.09 0.54 11.63
CA LEU A 74 6.13 -0.54 11.85
C LEU A 74 6.10 -0.95 13.33
N SER A 75 4.90 -1.21 13.85
CA SER A 75 4.72 -1.88 15.14
C SER A 75 4.85 -3.40 14.97
N SER A 76 5.11 -4.13 16.05
CA SER A 76 5.13 -5.61 16.04
C SER A 76 3.78 -6.23 15.70
N ALA A 77 2.68 -5.50 15.94
CA ALA A 77 1.33 -5.90 15.56
C ALA A 77 1.03 -5.71 14.05
N CYS A 78 1.80 -4.87 13.35
CA CYS A 78 1.58 -4.55 11.95
C CYS A 78 2.31 -5.53 11.01
N LEU A 79 1.54 -6.40 10.37
CA LEU A 79 2.00 -7.29 9.31
C LEU A 79 2.02 -6.53 7.98
N TYR A 80 3.17 -5.94 7.67
CA TYR A 80 3.36 -5.22 6.41
C TYR A 80 3.43 -6.16 5.21
N ARG A 81 2.73 -5.77 4.14
CA ARG A 81 2.64 -6.44 2.84
C ARG A 81 2.84 -5.38 1.76
N GLN A 82 3.83 -5.57 0.90
CA GLN A 82 4.08 -4.63 -0.20
C GLN A 82 3.53 -5.18 -1.51
N ILE A 83 2.78 -4.35 -2.23
CA ILE A 83 2.27 -4.65 -3.56
C ILE A 83 2.98 -3.73 -4.56
N GLN A 84 4.00 -4.25 -5.21
CA GLN A 84 4.72 -3.51 -6.24
C GLN A 84 3.94 -3.55 -7.56
N LEU A 85 3.65 -2.37 -8.12
CA LEU A 85 3.13 -2.27 -9.47
C LEU A 85 4.29 -2.18 -10.47
N GLY A 86 4.23 -3.02 -11.51
CA GLY A 86 5.11 -3.00 -12.66
C GLY A 86 4.39 -2.55 -13.93
N PHE A 87 4.75 -3.15 -15.04
CA PHE A 87 4.13 -2.95 -16.36
C PHE A 87 3.99 -4.28 -17.09
N VAL A 88 3.25 -4.30 -18.19
CA VAL A 88 3.09 -5.48 -19.04
C VAL A 88 4.06 -5.37 -20.22
N ILE A 89 4.74 -6.47 -20.52
CA ILE A 89 5.55 -6.63 -21.74
C ILE A 89 4.70 -7.39 -22.74
N GLU A 90 4.45 -6.78 -23.89
CA GLU A 90 3.83 -7.42 -25.05
C GLU A 90 4.93 -7.78 -26.06
N GLU A 91 4.59 -8.54 -27.11
CA GLU A 91 5.57 -9.06 -28.07
C GLU A 91 6.45 -7.96 -28.70
N HIS A 92 5.89 -6.76 -28.88
CA HIS A 92 6.58 -5.62 -29.52
C HIS A 92 6.48 -4.32 -28.73
N SER A 93 5.85 -4.32 -27.56
CA SER A 93 5.52 -3.09 -26.83
C SER A 93 5.60 -3.29 -25.32
N THR A 94 5.52 -2.18 -24.60
CA THR A 94 5.29 -2.19 -23.16
C THR A 94 4.18 -1.22 -22.84
N ARG A 95 3.28 -1.60 -21.95
CA ARG A 95 2.18 -0.74 -21.52
C ARG A 95 2.00 -0.74 -20.01
N TRP A 96 1.39 0.32 -19.51
CA TRP A 96 0.95 0.39 -18.11
C TRP A 96 -0.14 -0.65 -17.81
N LEU A 97 -0.21 -1.03 -16.54
CA LEU A 97 -1.30 -1.86 -16.04
C LEU A 97 -2.62 -1.11 -16.13
N THR A 98 -3.66 -1.82 -16.51
CA THR A 98 -5.05 -1.35 -16.45
C THR A 98 -5.56 -1.33 -15.02
N HIS A 99 -6.63 -0.57 -14.76
CA HIS A 99 -7.31 -0.58 -13.45
C HIS A 99 -7.71 -1.99 -13.02
N GLN A 100 -8.21 -2.81 -13.96
CA GLN A 100 -8.61 -4.19 -13.68
C GLN A 100 -7.41 -5.06 -13.28
N GLU A 101 -6.27 -4.92 -13.96
CA GLU A 101 -5.04 -5.66 -13.61
C GLU A 101 -4.52 -5.24 -12.23
N ILE A 102 -4.55 -3.94 -11.92
CA ILE A 102 -4.14 -3.43 -10.60
C ILE A 102 -5.08 -3.96 -9.51
N SER A 103 -6.39 -3.79 -9.66
CA SER A 103 -7.36 -4.26 -8.66
C SER A 103 -7.29 -5.77 -8.45
N SER A 104 -7.19 -6.55 -9.53
CA SER A 104 -7.07 -8.01 -9.44
C SER A 104 -5.77 -8.42 -8.74
N GLY A 105 -4.65 -7.78 -9.09
CA GLY A 105 -3.37 -8.03 -8.42
C GLY A 105 -3.38 -7.65 -6.94
N VAL A 106 -4.07 -6.58 -6.55
CA VAL A 106 -4.25 -6.22 -5.14
C VAL A 106 -5.09 -7.25 -4.39
N ILE A 107 -6.20 -7.71 -4.99
CA ILE A 107 -7.04 -8.76 -4.41
C ILE A 107 -6.25 -10.07 -4.24
N ASP A 108 -5.45 -10.44 -5.24
CA ASP A 108 -4.61 -11.63 -5.17
C ASP A 108 -3.53 -11.50 -4.11
N ALA A 109 -2.93 -10.33 -3.93
CA ALA A 109 -2.00 -10.07 -2.84
C ALA A 109 -2.66 -10.27 -1.47
N ILE A 110 -3.89 -9.77 -1.30
CA ILE A 110 -4.67 -9.94 -0.07
C ILE A 110 -4.96 -11.41 0.21
N ARG A 111 -5.38 -12.16 -0.82
CA ARG A 111 -5.69 -13.60 -0.71
C ARG A 111 -4.46 -14.44 -0.37
N ARG A 112 -3.30 -14.10 -0.95
CA ARG A 112 -2.03 -14.82 -0.73
C ARG A 112 -1.36 -14.44 0.60
N ASP A 113 -1.65 -13.25 1.11
CA ASP A 113 -1.03 -12.66 2.31
C ASP A 113 0.52 -12.70 2.29
N ALA A 114 1.12 -12.57 1.10
CA ALA A 114 2.57 -12.64 0.93
C ALA A 114 3.24 -11.30 1.30
N PRO A 115 4.39 -11.28 2.02
CA PRO A 115 5.12 -10.05 2.37
C PRO A 115 5.42 -9.12 1.20
N PHE A 116 5.60 -9.68 0.01
CA PHE A 116 5.80 -8.96 -1.23
C PHE A 116 4.98 -9.61 -2.35
N HIS A 117 4.33 -8.79 -3.17
CA HIS A 117 3.60 -9.19 -4.35
C HIS A 117 3.90 -8.23 -5.50
N LEU A 118 4.23 -8.77 -6.67
CA LEU A 118 4.46 -7.99 -7.89
C LEU A 118 3.27 -8.18 -8.83
N VAL A 119 2.66 -7.06 -9.26
CA VAL A 119 1.64 -7.04 -10.31
C VAL A 119 2.32 -6.60 -11.61
N GLY A 120 2.28 -7.44 -12.65
CA GLY A 120 3.01 -7.22 -13.89
C GLY A 120 4.49 -7.65 -13.82
N THR A 121 5.38 -6.92 -14.49
CA THR A 121 6.82 -7.22 -14.58
C THR A 121 7.68 -6.01 -14.20
N LEU A 122 8.83 -6.27 -13.57
CA LEU A 122 9.92 -5.30 -13.35
C LEU A 122 11.01 -5.56 -14.39
N ALA A 123 10.82 -5.17 -15.65
CA ALA A 123 11.92 -5.21 -16.61
C ALA A 123 12.90 -4.05 -16.32
N SER A 124 14.16 -4.22 -16.71
CA SER A 124 15.21 -3.20 -16.62
C SER A 124 14.68 -1.83 -17.08
N GLU A 125 15.04 -0.74 -16.39
CA GLU A 125 14.49 0.61 -16.58
C GLU A 125 14.37 1.07 -18.06
N LYS A 126 15.23 0.54 -18.95
CA LYS A 126 15.22 0.75 -20.40
C LYS A 126 13.95 0.29 -21.14
N LYS A 127 13.05 -0.49 -20.52
CA LYS A 127 11.79 -0.98 -21.13
C LYS A 127 10.54 -0.38 -20.47
N ARG A 128 10.66 0.65 -19.64
CA ARG A 128 9.46 1.29 -19.08
C ARG A 128 8.73 2.06 -20.20
N PRO A 129 7.38 2.00 -20.27
CA PRO A 129 6.63 2.82 -21.20
C PRO A 129 6.93 4.31 -20.96
N HIS A 130 7.18 5.06 -22.03
CA HIS A 130 7.36 6.51 -22.01
C HIS A 130 6.03 7.25 -22.11
#